data_AF-A0A7J5YRC9-F1
#
_entry.id   AF-A0A7J5YRC9-F1
#
_cell.length_a   1.000
_cell.length_b   1.000
_cell.length_c   1.000
_cell.angle_alpha   90.00
_cell.angle_beta   90.00
_cell.angle_gamma   90.00
#
_symmetry.space_group_name_H-M   'P 1'
#
loop_
_entity.id
_entity.type
_entity.pdbx_description
1 polymer ?
#
loop_
_entity_poly.entity_id
_entity_poly.type
_entity_poly.pdbx_seq_one_letter_code
_entity_poly.pdbx_strand_id
1 'polypeptide(L)'
;MGRQKVYLDKLSRFFQIRNLLLRQALAECLGTLILVMFGCGAVAQLVLSGGSHGMFLTVNFAFGFAAMLGILVCGQISGGHLNPAVTFAMCLLGRERWRKFPMYFLFQTIGAYFGAAIIFGMYYDALWDIPGSFNVTGPRATAGIFATYPGKHLTLVNGFFDQIIGTAALIVCILQLWIHTTTPSPRGWRPSLWDLWFCHWIVHGL
;
A
#
# COMPACT_ATOMS: atom_id res chain seq x y z
N MET A 1 -22.36 -11.46 34.21
CA MET A 1 -21.80 -10.77 33.03
C MET A 1 -20.72 -9.70 33.32
N GLY A 2 -20.50 -9.27 34.58
CA GLY A 2 -19.54 -8.19 34.92
C GLY A 2 -18.07 -8.60 35.12
N ARG A 3 -17.78 -9.77 35.73
CA ARG A 3 -16.39 -10.22 35.97
C ARG A 3 -15.59 -10.42 34.67
N GLN A 4 -16.22 -10.96 33.63
CA GLN A 4 -15.58 -11.21 32.34
C GLN A 4 -15.17 -9.90 31.65
N LYS A 5 -16.01 -8.86 31.71
CA LYS A 5 -15.66 -7.51 31.20
C LYS A 5 -14.44 -6.93 31.93
N VAL A 6 -14.37 -7.07 33.26
CA VAL A 6 -13.23 -6.60 34.05
C VAL A 6 -11.93 -7.31 33.68
N TYR A 7 -11.96 -8.63 33.43
CA TYR A 7 -10.79 -9.37 32.95
C TYR A 7 -10.38 -8.96 31.54
N LEU A 8 -11.34 -8.81 30.63
CA LEU A 8 -11.08 -8.34 29.25
C LEU A 8 -10.51 -6.91 29.24
N ASP A 9 -10.99 -6.01 30.10
CA ASP A 9 -10.47 -4.65 30.22
C ASP A 9 -9.06 -4.61 30.83
N LYS A 10 -8.75 -5.53 31.76
CA LYS A 10 -7.38 -5.70 32.27
C LYS A 10 -6.44 -6.23 31.19
N LEU A 11 -6.87 -7.25 30.44
CA LEU A 11 -6.08 -7.79 29.33
C LEU A 11 -5.87 -6.76 28.23
N SER A 12 -6.93 -6.06 27.82
CA SER A 12 -6.88 -5.01 26.80
C SER A 12 -5.88 -3.92 27.18
N ARG A 13 -5.96 -3.40 28.42
CA ARG A 13 -5.01 -2.40 28.93
C ARG A 13 -3.57 -2.90 29.01
N PHE A 14 -3.36 -4.20 29.16
CA PHE A 14 -2.03 -4.82 29.17
C PHE A 14 -1.44 -4.89 27.76
N PHE A 15 -2.23 -5.24 26.74
CA PHE A 15 -1.80 -5.30 25.33
C PHE A 15 -1.88 -3.96 24.59
N GLN A 16 -2.48 -2.93 25.20
CA GLN A 16 -2.67 -1.63 24.56
C GLN A 16 -1.35 -0.90 24.36
N ILE A 17 -0.98 -0.70 23.09
CA ILE A 17 0.20 0.07 22.71
C ILE A 17 -0.05 1.56 23.02
N ARG A 18 0.66 2.08 24.03
CA ARG A 18 0.52 3.48 24.48
C ARG A 18 1.28 4.48 23.60
N ASN A 19 2.36 4.04 22.96
CA ASN A 19 3.16 4.92 22.10
C ASN A 19 2.42 5.13 20.77
N LEU A 20 1.93 6.36 20.58
CA LEU A 20 1.19 6.73 19.37
C LEU A 20 2.00 6.49 18.09
N LEU A 21 3.29 6.83 18.11
CA LEU A 21 4.14 6.71 16.93
C LEU A 21 4.36 5.23 16.55
N LEU A 22 4.52 4.35 17.55
CA LEU A 22 4.60 2.91 17.30
C LEU A 22 3.28 2.37 16.76
N ARG A 23 2.14 2.81 17.32
CA ARG A 23 0.81 2.42 16.83
C ARG A 23 0.61 2.83 15.36
N GLN A 24 1.06 4.02 15.01
CA GLN A 24 1.05 4.53 13.64
C GLN A 24 1.95 3.71 12.71
N ALA A 25 3.18 3.44 13.14
CA ALA A 25 4.13 2.64 12.36
C ALA A 25 3.62 1.20 12.13
N LEU A 26 3.00 0.57 13.13
CA LEU A 26 2.39 -0.75 12.97
C LEU A 26 1.20 -0.74 12.00
N ALA A 27 0.39 0.33 12.03
CA ALA A 27 -0.69 0.49 11.06
C ALA A 27 -0.15 0.66 9.64
N GLU A 28 0.90 1.45 9.44
CA GLU A 28 1.61 1.57 8.16
C GLU A 28 2.19 0.23 7.68
N CYS A 29 2.79 -0.55 8.58
CA CYS A 29 3.27 -1.90 8.26
C CYS A 29 2.15 -2.80 7.75
N LEU A 30 1.00 -2.82 8.44
CA LEU A 30 -0.14 -3.63 8.02
C LEU A 30 -0.73 -3.16 6.68
N GLY A 31 -0.87 -1.85 6.50
CA GLY A 31 -1.36 -1.29 5.26
C GLY A 31 -0.43 -1.56 4.06
N THR A 32 0.89 -1.42 4.25
CA THR A 32 1.87 -1.72 3.19
C THR A 32 1.96 -3.22 2.92
N LEU A 33 1.78 -4.07 3.94
CA LEU A 33 1.66 -5.52 3.75
C LEU A 33 0.49 -5.84 2.83
N ILE A 34 -0.70 -5.28 3.09
CA ILE A 34 -1.88 -5.47 2.24
C ILE A 34 -1.61 -5.00 0.81
N LEU A 35 -1.04 -3.80 0.65
CA LEU A 35 -0.67 -3.24 -0.65
C LEU A 35 0.23 -4.19 -1.45
N VAL A 36 1.32 -4.66 -0.84
CA VAL A 36 2.31 -5.51 -1.51
C VAL A 36 1.77 -6.92 -1.73
N MET A 37 1.04 -7.49 -0.77
CA MET A 37 0.45 -8.82 -0.90
C MET A 37 -0.48 -8.90 -2.12
N PHE A 38 -1.45 -7.99 -2.24
CA PHE A 38 -2.36 -8.01 -3.39
C PHE A 38 -1.69 -7.57 -4.70
N GLY A 39 -0.80 -6.56 -4.65
CA GLY A 39 -0.06 -6.09 -5.81
C GLY A 39 0.85 -7.16 -6.40
N CYS A 40 1.78 -7.69 -5.61
CA CYS A 40 2.66 -8.79 -6.03
C CYS A 40 1.89 -10.06 -6.34
N GLY A 41 0.78 -10.35 -5.66
CA GLY A 41 -0.10 -11.48 -5.98
C GLY A 41 -0.67 -11.39 -7.40
N ALA A 42 -1.13 -10.21 -7.82
CA ALA A 42 -1.62 -10.00 -9.18
C ALA A 42 -0.51 -10.13 -10.23
N VAL A 43 0.70 -9.64 -9.93
CA VAL A 43 1.87 -9.84 -10.81
C VAL A 43 2.25 -11.31 -10.88
N ALA A 44 2.22 -12.03 -9.76
CA ALA A 44 2.47 -13.47 -9.71
C ALA A 44 1.47 -14.22 -10.57
N GLN A 45 0.18 -13.91 -10.49
CA GLN A 45 -0.84 -14.50 -11.36
C GLN A 45 -0.55 -14.24 -12.84
N LEU A 46 -0.23 -13.01 -13.22
CA LEU A 46 0.12 -12.66 -14.59
C LEU A 46 1.33 -13.46 -15.09
N VAL A 47 2.43 -13.46 -14.34
CA VAL A 47 3.71 -14.05 -14.75
C VAL A 47 3.65 -15.57 -14.73
N LEU A 48 3.16 -16.17 -13.65
CA LEU A 48 3.17 -17.62 -13.45
C LEU A 48 2.15 -18.35 -14.32
N SER A 49 1.04 -17.68 -14.69
CA SER A 49 0.05 -18.26 -15.61
C SER A 49 0.42 -18.07 -17.09
N GLY A 50 1.57 -17.47 -17.40
CA GLY A 50 1.95 -17.12 -18.77
C GLY A 50 0.98 -16.14 -19.44
N GLY A 51 0.29 -15.30 -18.67
CA GLY A 51 -0.70 -14.33 -19.18
C GLY A 51 -2.11 -14.88 -19.40
N SER A 52 -2.41 -16.11 -19.01
CA SER A 52 -3.75 -16.70 -19.17
C SER A 52 -4.74 -16.25 -18.09
N HIS A 53 -4.28 -15.99 -16.87
CA HIS A 53 -5.11 -15.63 -15.71
C HIS A 53 -4.88 -14.20 -15.22
N GLY A 54 -4.21 -13.37 -16.02
CA GLY A 54 -3.95 -11.97 -15.72
C GLY A 54 -3.50 -11.21 -16.96
N MET A 55 -3.72 -9.91 -16.95
CA MET A 55 -3.20 -8.99 -17.96
C MET A 55 -2.66 -7.73 -17.31
N PHE A 56 -1.93 -6.91 -18.05
CA PHE A 56 -1.35 -5.67 -17.50
C PHE A 56 -2.41 -4.78 -16.84
N LEU A 57 -3.61 -4.70 -17.42
CA LEU A 57 -4.73 -3.94 -16.85
C LEU A 57 -5.18 -4.46 -15.48
N THR A 58 -5.24 -5.79 -15.29
CA THR A 58 -5.68 -6.37 -14.01
C THR A 58 -4.67 -6.10 -12.90
N VAL A 59 -3.37 -6.07 -13.23
CA VAL A 59 -2.31 -5.68 -12.29
C VAL A 59 -2.50 -4.24 -11.85
N ASN A 60 -2.76 -3.30 -12.77
CA ASN A 60 -2.98 -1.89 -12.42
C ASN A 60 -4.19 -1.71 -11.48
N PHE A 61 -5.31 -2.37 -11.78
CA PHE A 61 -6.48 -2.34 -10.89
C PHE A 61 -6.19 -2.99 -9.54
N ALA A 62 -5.48 -4.12 -9.51
CA ALA A 62 -5.12 -4.79 -8.27
C ALA A 62 -4.29 -3.87 -7.35
N PHE A 63 -3.27 -3.18 -7.87
CA PHE A 63 -2.50 -2.21 -7.08
C PHE A 63 -3.36 -1.03 -6.60
N GLY A 64 -4.26 -0.51 -7.45
CA GLY A 64 -5.18 0.56 -7.06
C GLY A 64 -6.12 0.16 -5.91
N PHE A 65 -6.77 -1.01 -6.03
CA PHE A 65 -7.64 -1.53 -4.98
C PHE A 65 -6.85 -1.95 -3.72
N ALA A 66 -5.65 -2.49 -3.87
CA ALA A 66 -4.79 -2.84 -2.74
C ALA A 66 -4.36 -1.60 -1.95
N ALA A 67 -4.03 -0.50 -2.63
CA ALA A 67 -3.76 0.79 -1.99
C ALA A 67 -4.99 1.32 -1.25
N MET A 68 -6.17 1.25 -1.87
CA MET A 68 -7.43 1.61 -1.23
C MET A 68 -7.67 0.80 0.05
N LEU A 69 -7.57 -0.53 -0.01
CA LEU A 69 -7.75 -1.41 1.15
C LEU A 69 -6.72 -1.12 2.24
N GLY A 70 -5.46 -0.91 1.88
CA GLY A 70 -4.41 -0.50 2.81
C GLY A 70 -4.79 0.79 3.54
N ILE A 71 -5.24 1.82 2.81
CA ILE A 71 -5.67 3.11 3.37
C ILE A 71 -6.90 2.94 4.26
N LEU A 72 -7.88 2.11 3.88
CA LEU A 72 -9.04 1.83 4.72
C LEU A 72 -8.66 1.21 6.06
N VAL A 73 -7.65 0.32 6.06
CA VAL A 73 -7.19 -0.36 7.28
C VAL A 73 -6.37 0.56 8.19
N CYS A 74 -5.44 1.34 7.63
CA CYS A 74 -4.48 2.09 8.44
C CYS A 74 -4.73 3.60 8.53
N GLY A 75 -5.60 4.15 7.67
CA GLY A 75 -5.78 5.59 7.46
C GLY A 75 -6.19 6.36 8.71
N GLN A 76 -7.17 5.84 9.47
CA GLN A 76 -7.63 6.49 10.70
C GLN A 76 -6.57 6.51 11.83
N ILE A 77 -5.59 5.62 11.77
CA ILE A 77 -4.55 5.51 12.80
C ILE A 77 -3.32 6.33 12.40
N SER A 78 -2.83 6.13 11.18
CA SER A 78 -1.51 6.57 10.71
C SER A 78 -1.54 7.72 9.70
N GLY A 79 -2.69 7.98 9.07
CA GLY A 79 -2.80 8.83 7.89
C GLY A 79 -2.73 8.06 6.57
N GLY A 80 -2.29 6.79 6.59
CA GLY A 80 -2.34 5.89 5.44
C GLY A 80 -1.38 6.28 4.32
N HIS A 81 -0.11 6.50 4.67
CA HIS A 81 0.90 6.88 3.69
C HIS A 81 1.29 5.71 2.80
N LEU A 82 1.49 4.53 3.40
CA LEU A 82 1.86 3.24 2.80
C LEU A 82 3.15 3.23 1.97
N ASN A 83 3.78 4.39 1.81
CA ASN A 83 4.85 4.66 0.87
C ASN A 83 5.85 5.66 1.51
N PRO A 84 7.14 5.32 1.51
CA PRO A 84 8.19 6.21 2.01
C PRO A 84 8.25 7.56 1.29
N ALA A 85 8.06 7.60 -0.04
CA ALA A 85 8.09 8.83 -0.81
C ALA A 85 6.92 9.77 -0.46
N VAL A 86 5.72 9.19 -0.22
CA VAL A 86 4.56 9.95 0.27
C VAL A 86 4.85 10.51 1.66
N THR A 87 5.40 9.68 2.57
CA THR A 87 5.78 10.12 3.92
C THR A 87 6.82 11.24 3.87
N PHE A 88 7.82 11.10 3.01
CA PHE A 88 8.84 12.12 2.80
C PHE A 88 8.24 13.44 2.30
N ALA A 89 7.36 13.38 1.30
CA ALA A 89 6.69 14.54 0.75
C ALA A 89 5.82 15.25 1.79
N MET A 90 5.08 14.50 2.63
CA MET A 90 4.29 15.07 3.72
C MET A 90 5.16 15.77 4.77
N CYS A 91 6.36 15.23 5.06
CA CYS A 91 7.34 15.90 5.91
C CYS A 91 7.90 17.17 5.27
N LEU A 92 8.23 17.12 3.97
CA LEU A 92 8.77 18.25 3.22
C LEU A 92 7.77 19.43 3.15
N LEU A 93 6.49 19.11 2.98
CA LEU A 93 5.40 20.09 2.96
C LEU A 93 4.96 20.56 4.36
N GLY A 94 5.66 20.14 5.42
CA GLY A 94 5.36 20.55 6.80
C GLY A 94 4.06 19.97 7.36
N ARG A 95 3.45 18.99 6.67
CA ARG A 95 2.21 18.32 7.09
C ARG A 95 2.46 17.27 8.16
N GLU A 96 3.66 16.71 8.18
CA GLU A 96 4.08 15.70 9.15
C GLU A 96 5.44 15.97 9.78
N ARG A 97 5.63 15.50 11.01
CA ARG A 97 6.89 15.71 11.74
C ARG A 97 7.99 14.79 11.20
N TRP A 98 9.16 15.35 10.90
CA TRP A 98 10.34 14.60 10.42
C TRP A 98 10.74 13.40 11.29
N ARG A 99 10.46 13.43 12.61
CA ARG A 99 10.72 12.29 13.50
C ARG A 99 9.88 11.04 13.15
N LYS A 100 8.75 11.18 12.47
CA LYS A 100 7.93 10.05 12.03
C LYS A 100 8.54 9.32 10.83
N PHE A 101 9.22 10.05 9.94
CA PHE A 101 9.75 9.53 8.69
C PHE A 101 10.58 8.24 8.85
N PRO A 102 11.63 8.17 9.70
CA PRO A 102 12.44 6.96 9.79
C PRO A 102 11.67 5.75 10.32
N MET A 103 10.68 5.96 11.20
CA MET A 103 9.85 4.87 11.70
C MET A 103 8.82 4.40 10.69
N TYR A 104 8.19 5.32 9.96
CA TYR A 104 7.27 4.97 8.88
C TYR A 104 8.02 4.22 7.78
N PHE A 105 9.18 4.74 7.36
CA PHE A 105 10.04 4.10 6.37
C PHE A 105 10.34 2.65 6.76
N LEU A 106 10.86 2.44 7.97
CA LEU A 106 11.23 1.10 8.46
C LEU A 106 10.03 0.15 8.47
N PHE A 107 8.89 0.57 9.02
CA PHE A 107 7.74 -0.30 9.15
C PHE A 107 7.00 -0.53 7.82
N GLN A 108 7.01 0.44 6.90
CA GLN A 108 6.54 0.25 5.53
C GLN A 108 7.42 -0.78 4.80
N THR A 109 8.74 -0.71 4.95
CA THR A 109 9.66 -1.72 4.38
C THR A 109 9.44 -3.11 4.98
N ILE A 110 9.24 -3.21 6.29
CA ILE A 110 8.91 -4.48 6.96
C ILE A 110 7.57 -5.03 6.46
N GLY A 111 6.55 -4.17 6.33
CA GLY A 111 5.25 -4.55 5.77
C GLY A 111 5.37 -5.07 4.35
N ALA A 112 6.10 -4.36 3.50
CA ALA A 112 6.38 -4.78 2.12
C ALA A 112 7.10 -6.12 2.06
N TYR A 113 8.12 -6.31 2.90
CA TYR A 113 8.87 -7.57 2.99
C TYR A 113 7.96 -8.74 3.36
N PHE A 114 7.10 -8.59 4.38
CA PHE A 114 6.17 -9.65 4.77
C PHE A 114 5.09 -9.89 3.71
N GLY A 115 4.58 -8.84 3.06
CA GLY A 115 3.63 -8.99 1.95
C GLY A 115 4.23 -9.80 0.80
N ALA A 116 5.48 -9.51 0.43
CA ALA A 116 6.21 -10.28 -0.58
C ALA A 116 6.49 -11.72 -0.12
N ALA A 117 6.88 -11.94 1.14
CA ALA A 117 7.13 -13.26 1.70
C ALA A 117 5.87 -14.15 1.71
N ILE A 118 4.71 -13.58 2.00
CA ILE A 118 3.42 -14.30 1.93
C ILE A 118 3.16 -14.76 0.49
N ILE A 119 3.35 -13.88 -0.49
CA ILE A 119 3.14 -14.23 -1.91
C ILE A 119 4.17 -15.25 -2.39
N PHE A 120 5.42 -15.13 -1.97
CA PHE A 120 6.45 -16.13 -2.25
C PHE A 120 6.06 -17.52 -1.72
N GLY A 121 5.59 -17.61 -0.47
CA GLY A 121 5.13 -18.86 0.11
C GLY A 121 3.87 -19.40 -0.56
N MET A 122 2.90 -18.54 -0.87
CA MET A 122 1.62 -18.93 -1.48
C MET A 122 1.80 -19.46 -2.92
N TYR A 123 2.75 -18.91 -3.67
CA TYR A 123 3.07 -19.32 -5.04
C TYR A 123 4.31 -20.22 -5.13
N TYR A 124 4.78 -20.79 -4.00
CA TYR A 124 6.04 -21.53 -3.97
C TYR A 124 6.10 -22.67 -4.98
N ASP A 125 5.04 -23.50 -5.04
CA ASP A 125 4.97 -24.63 -5.97
C ASP A 125 4.95 -24.17 -7.44
N ALA A 126 4.17 -23.13 -7.74
CA ALA A 126 4.08 -22.56 -9.08
C ALA A 126 5.39 -21.88 -9.52
N LEU A 127 6.12 -21.28 -8.58
CA LEU A 127 7.45 -20.74 -8.83
C LEU A 127 8.43 -21.87 -9.14
N TRP A 128 8.35 -23.00 -8.43
CA TRP A 128 9.28 -24.12 -8.58
C TRP A 128 9.04 -24.91 -9.88
N ASP A 129 7.81 -24.94 -10.37
CA ASP A 129 7.43 -25.65 -11.61
C ASP A 129 7.99 -24.98 -12.88
N ILE A 130 8.28 -23.67 -12.83
CA ILE A 130 8.80 -22.94 -14.00
C ILE A 130 10.26 -23.30 -14.28
N PRO A 131 10.60 -23.75 -15.51
CA PRO A 131 11.98 -24.03 -15.87
C PRO A 131 12.82 -22.75 -15.85
N GLY A 132 13.90 -22.75 -15.07
CA GLY A 132 14.71 -21.55 -14.82
C GLY A 132 14.14 -20.65 -13.73
N SER A 133 13.54 -21.25 -12.70
CA SER A 133 13.00 -20.55 -11.53
C SER A 133 14.03 -19.62 -10.87
N PHE A 134 13.53 -18.58 -10.21
CA PHE A 134 14.31 -17.53 -9.51
C PHE A 134 15.29 -16.73 -10.37
N ASN A 135 15.11 -16.71 -11.69
CA ASN A 135 15.91 -15.85 -12.56
C ASN A 135 15.49 -14.38 -12.47
N VAL A 136 16.49 -13.50 -12.44
CA VAL A 136 16.31 -12.03 -12.42
C VAL A 136 16.07 -11.47 -13.82
N THR A 137 16.69 -12.07 -14.83
CA THR A 137 16.61 -11.62 -16.22
C THR A 137 16.31 -12.79 -17.16
N GLY A 138 15.82 -12.45 -18.37
CA GLY A 138 15.48 -13.42 -19.40
C GLY A 138 13.97 -13.57 -19.64
N PRO A 139 13.57 -14.44 -20.58
CA PRO A 139 12.16 -14.56 -21.01
C PRO A 139 11.22 -15.12 -19.93
N ARG A 140 11.77 -15.82 -18.93
CA ARG A 140 11.03 -16.45 -17.82
C ARG A 140 11.48 -15.91 -16.46
N ALA A 141 11.91 -14.65 -16.42
CA ALA A 141 12.33 -14.02 -15.17
C ALA A 141 11.16 -13.90 -14.18
N THR A 142 11.37 -14.33 -12.94
CA THR A 142 10.36 -14.30 -11.88
C THR A 142 10.61 -13.20 -10.84
N ALA A 143 11.81 -12.63 -10.80
CA ALA A 143 12.12 -11.55 -9.85
C ALA A 143 11.23 -10.31 -10.03
N GLY A 144 10.72 -10.08 -11.25
CA GLY A 144 9.77 -9.03 -11.59
C GLY A 144 8.43 -9.09 -10.85
N ILE A 145 8.12 -10.23 -10.21
CA ILE A 145 6.94 -10.39 -9.35
C ILE A 145 7.06 -9.53 -8.09
N PHE A 146 8.27 -9.40 -7.54
CA PHE A 146 8.51 -8.79 -6.23
C PHE A 146 9.13 -7.40 -6.31
N ALA A 147 9.84 -7.09 -7.39
CA ALA A 147 10.48 -5.79 -7.58
C ALA A 147 10.41 -5.37 -9.05
N THR A 148 10.43 -4.06 -9.30
CA THR A 148 10.42 -3.51 -10.66
C THR A 148 11.82 -3.51 -11.26
N TYR A 149 11.91 -3.89 -12.53
CA TYR A 149 13.15 -3.85 -13.31
C TYR A 149 12.92 -2.97 -14.55
N PRO A 150 13.91 -2.15 -14.93
CA PRO A 150 13.75 -1.25 -16.08
C PRO A 150 13.62 -2.05 -17.38
N GLY A 151 12.82 -1.52 -18.31
CA GLY A 151 12.72 -2.07 -19.66
C GLY A 151 14.07 -1.98 -20.39
N LYS A 152 14.33 -2.91 -21.32
CA LYS A 152 15.61 -2.98 -22.07
C LYS A 152 15.96 -1.70 -22.85
N HIS A 153 14.96 -0.88 -23.15
CA HIS A 153 15.11 0.37 -23.89
C HIS A 153 15.39 1.59 -22.98
N LEU A 154 15.32 1.42 -21.66
CA LEU A 154 15.34 2.53 -20.71
C LEU A 154 16.75 2.75 -20.16
N THR A 155 17.25 3.98 -20.27
CA THR A 155 18.52 4.39 -19.63
C THR A 155 18.30 4.74 -18.16
N LEU A 156 19.35 4.70 -17.35
CA LEU A 156 19.27 5.08 -15.93
C LEU A 156 18.77 6.52 -15.73
N VAL A 157 19.20 7.45 -16.58
CA VAL A 157 18.78 8.85 -16.52
C VAL A 157 17.28 8.98 -16.81
N ASN A 158 16.79 8.34 -17.87
CA ASN A 158 15.36 8.39 -18.20
C ASN A 158 14.51 7.67 -17.15
N GLY A 159 14.99 6.54 -16.62
CA GLY A 159 14.32 5.84 -15.52
C GLY A 159 14.24 6.68 -14.24
N PHE A 160 15.28 7.45 -13.94
CA PHE A 160 15.25 8.38 -12.80
C PHE A 160 14.19 9.48 -12.98
N PHE A 161 14.11 10.11 -14.14
CA PHE A 161 13.08 11.13 -14.42
C PHE A 161 11.67 10.53 -14.45
N ASP A 162 11.50 9.34 -15.02
CA ASP A 162 10.24 8.60 -15.01
C ASP A 162 9.71 8.40 -13.58
N GLN A 163 10.56 7.92 -12.67
CA GLN A 163 10.17 7.72 -11.27
C GLN A 163 9.87 9.03 -10.53
N ILE A 164 10.61 10.11 -10.81
CA ILE A 164 10.32 11.43 -10.25
C ILE A 164 8.95 11.92 -10.71
N ILE A 165 8.69 11.91 -12.02
CA ILE A 165 7.47 12.44 -12.61
C ILE A 165 6.26 11.62 -12.15
N GLY A 166 6.36 10.29 -12.20
CA GLY A 166 5.29 9.39 -11.76
C GLY A 166 4.96 9.56 -10.27
N THR A 167 5.99 9.65 -9.42
CA THR A 167 5.79 9.84 -7.98
C THR A 167 5.26 11.24 -7.65
N ALA A 168 5.72 12.27 -8.35
CA ALA A 168 5.20 13.63 -8.19
C ALA A 168 3.71 13.71 -8.56
N ALA A 169 3.31 13.12 -9.69
CA ALA A 169 1.92 13.05 -10.11
C ALA A 169 1.04 12.33 -9.06
N LEU A 170 1.51 11.20 -8.53
CA LEU A 170 0.84 10.49 -7.43
C LEU A 170 0.67 11.36 -6.19
N ILE A 171 1.73 12.05 -5.76
CA ILE A 171 1.70 12.94 -4.59
C ILE A 171 0.70 14.08 -4.79
N VAL A 172 0.66 14.70 -5.97
CA VAL A 172 -0.31 15.77 -6.29
C VAL A 172 -1.75 15.25 -6.15
N CYS A 173 -2.04 14.07 -6.70
CA CYS A 173 -3.36 13.45 -6.56
C CYS A 173 -3.72 13.18 -5.09
N ILE A 174 -2.79 12.64 -4.30
CA ILE A 174 -3.00 12.37 -2.87
C ILE A 174 -3.25 13.68 -2.10
N LEU A 175 -2.49 14.74 -2.38
CA LEU A 175 -2.67 16.04 -1.73
C LEU A 175 -4.04 16.64 -2.03
N GLN A 176 -4.53 16.51 -3.27
CA GLN A 176 -5.85 16.99 -3.64
C GLN A 176 -6.96 16.28 -2.86
N LEU A 177 -6.89 14.95 -2.78
CA LEU A 177 -7.83 14.15 -1.99
C LEU A 177 -7.79 14.53 -0.50
N TRP A 178 -6.59 14.77 0.03
CA TRP A 178 -6.44 15.22 1.41
C TRP A 178 -7.05 16.60 1.66
N ILE A 179 -6.85 17.56 0.75
CA ILE A 179 -7.42 18.92 0.90
C ILE A 179 -8.94 18.85 0.95
N HIS A 180 -9.57 18.08 0.08
CA HIS A 180 -11.03 17.92 0.07
C HIS A 180 -11.60 17.38 1.38
N THR A 181 -10.87 16.49 2.05
CA THR A 181 -11.32 15.93 3.34
C THR A 181 -11.16 16.88 4.53
N THR A 182 -10.38 17.95 4.40
CA THR A 182 -10.06 18.86 5.51
C THR A 182 -10.64 20.25 5.38
N THR A 183 -10.98 20.69 4.16
CA THR A 183 -11.73 21.93 3.95
C THR A 183 -13.23 21.67 4.10
N PRO A 184 -13.95 22.38 4.99
CA PRO A 184 -15.41 22.31 5.00
C PRO A 184 -15.94 22.82 3.66
N SER A 185 -16.74 22.00 2.97
CA SER A 185 -17.44 22.42 1.74
C SER A 185 -18.18 23.75 2.00
N PRO A 186 -18.06 24.76 1.12
CA PRO A 186 -18.86 25.97 1.20
C PRO A 186 -20.36 25.59 1.24
N ARG A 187 -21.08 26.07 2.26
CA ARG A 187 -22.53 25.83 2.44
C ARG A 187 -23.28 26.15 1.14
N GLY A 188 -23.64 25.12 0.38
CA GLY A 188 -24.36 25.27 -0.89
C GLY A 188 -23.95 24.26 -1.97
N TRP A 189 -22.74 23.72 -1.91
CA TRP A 189 -22.34 22.60 -2.75
C TRP A 189 -22.54 21.31 -1.97
N ARG A 190 -23.56 20.54 -2.36
CA ARG A 190 -23.73 19.14 -1.94
C ARG A 190 -22.39 18.41 -2.06
N PRO A 191 -22.12 17.37 -1.23
CA PRO A 191 -20.86 16.64 -1.29
C PRO A 191 -20.60 16.27 -2.75
N SER A 192 -19.37 16.52 -3.21
CA SER A 192 -19.03 16.23 -4.60
C SER A 192 -19.42 14.78 -4.89
N LEU A 193 -19.89 14.52 -6.11
CA LEU A 193 -20.40 13.19 -6.48
C LEU A 193 -19.42 12.07 -6.12
N TRP A 194 -18.13 12.38 -6.05
CA TRP A 194 -17.03 11.52 -5.61
C TRP A 194 -17.00 11.22 -4.10
N ASP A 195 -17.27 12.20 -3.22
CA ASP A 195 -17.32 11.98 -1.77
C ASP A 195 -18.52 11.11 -1.37
N LEU A 196 -19.66 11.33 -2.05
CA LEU A 196 -20.84 10.48 -1.91
C LEU A 196 -20.62 9.12 -2.56
N TRP A 197 -19.99 9.01 -3.74
CA TRP A 197 -19.72 7.72 -4.36
C TRP A 197 -18.77 6.84 -3.53
N PHE A 198 -17.69 7.40 -2.99
CA PHE A 198 -16.68 6.61 -2.27
C PHE A 198 -17.15 6.22 -0.86
N CYS A 199 -17.79 7.13 -0.11
CA CYS A 199 -18.31 6.82 1.21
C CYS A 199 -19.62 6.02 1.18
N HIS A 200 -20.52 6.25 0.22
CA HIS A 200 -21.82 5.55 0.17
C HIS A 200 -21.70 4.12 -0.37
N TRP A 201 -20.78 3.85 -1.32
CA TRP A 201 -20.56 2.49 -1.82
C TRP A 201 -19.84 1.59 -0.80
N ILE A 202 -18.95 2.15 0.03
CA ILE A 202 -18.20 1.39 1.04
C ILE A 202 -19.04 1.08 2.29
N VAL A 203 -19.97 1.96 2.68
CA VAL A 203 -20.79 1.78 3.90
C VAL A 203 -22.09 1.03 3.65
N HIS A 204 -22.60 1.01 2.41
CA HIS A 204 -23.89 0.38 2.07
C HIS A 204 -23.80 -0.70 0.98
N GLY A 205 -22.59 -1.16 0.65
CA GLY A 205 -22.31 -2.15 -0.40
C GLY A 205 -21.94 -3.56 0.09
N LEU A 206 -22.49 -4.00 1.23
CA LEU A 206 -22.62 -5.41 1.64
C LEU A 206 -24.02 -5.63 2.21
#